data_AF-V4QJ15-F1
#
_entry.id   AF-V4QJ15-F1
#
_cell.length_a   1.000
_cell.length_b   1.000
_cell.length_c   1.000
_cell.angle_alpha   90.00
_cell.angle_beta   90.00
_cell.angle_gamma   90.00
#
_symmetry.space_group_name_H-M   'P 1'
#
loop_
_entity.id
_entity.type
_entity.pdbx_description
1 polymer ?
#
loop_
_entity_poly.entity_id
_entity_poly.type
_entity_poly.pdbx_seq_one_letter_code
_entity_poly.pdbx_strand_id
1 'polypeptide(L)'
;DIIITVCDNAKGEVCPIWPGHPVAAHWGIEDPSAAADPSARKAGFVEAYRQLEVWIDALVALPAGLSNKDMKQALNRIGAESEGATETAKVVSD
;
A
#
# COMPACT_ATOMS: atom_id res chain seq x y z
N ASP A 1 -8.98 -13.56 -1.30
CA ASP A 1 -8.80 -12.36 -0.44
C ASP A 1 -7.51 -11.64 -0.78
N ILE A 2 -7.39 -10.38 -0.34
CA ILE A 2 -6.24 -9.50 -0.60
C ILE A 2 -5.70 -8.98 0.73
N ILE A 3 -4.38 -8.92 0.87
CA ILE A 3 -3.68 -8.29 2.01
C ILE A 3 -2.80 -7.17 1.47
N ILE A 4 -2.92 -5.98 2.05
CA ILE A 4 -2.09 -4.83 1.70
C ILE A 4 -1.42 -4.33 2.99
N THR A 5 -0.10 -4.34 3.02
CA THR A 5 0.68 -3.71 4.10
C THR A 5 1.10 -2.31 3.66
N VAL A 6 1.03 -1.33 4.56
CA VAL A 6 1.22 0.10 4.19
C VAL A 6 2.42 0.77 4.86
N CYS A 7 2.95 0.17 5.92
CA CYS A 7 4.15 0.66 6.60
C CYS A 7 5.32 -0.29 6.32
N ASP A 8 6.53 0.25 6.13
CA ASP A 8 7.74 -0.56 5.94
C ASP A 8 8.01 -1.48 7.14
N ASN A 9 7.65 -1.06 8.37
CA ASN A 9 7.67 -1.94 9.53
C ASN A 9 6.69 -3.12 9.35
N ALA A 10 5.47 -2.87 8.89
CA ALA A 10 4.45 -3.90 8.67
C ALA A 10 4.83 -4.88 7.55
N LYS A 11 5.72 -4.50 6.63
CA LYS A 11 6.26 -5.38 5.58
C LYS A 11 7.18 -6.47 6.16
N GLY A 12 7.89 -6.17 7.25
CA GLY A 12 8.84 -7.08 7.89
C GLY A 12 8.27 -7.90 9.06
N GLU A 13 7.07 -7.57 9.51
CA GLU A 13 6.38 -8.29 10.58
C GLU A 13 5.80 -9.61 10.07
N VAL A 14 5.78 -10.62 10.95
CA VAL A 14 5.13 -11.91 10.66
C VAL A 14 3.63 -11.65 10.57
N CYS A 15 3.11 -11.60 9.35
CA CYS A 15 1.67 -11.54 9.12
C CYS A 15 1.00 -12.76 9.77
N PRO A 16 -0.22 -12.60 10.32
CA PRO A 16 -1.02 -13.73 10.79
C PRO A 16 -1.17 -14.80 9.71
N ILE A 17 -1.39 -16.06 10.10
CA ILE A 17 -1.73 -17.10 9.13
C ILE A 17 -3.13 -16.82 8.60
N TRP A 18 -3.21 -16.48 7.32
CA TRP A 18 -4.47 -16.27 6.62
C TRP A 18 -4.86 -17.54 5.86
N PRO A 19 -6.01 -18.17 6.19
CA PRO A 19 -6.50 -19.32 5.43
C PRO A 19 -6.85 -18.89 4.00
N GLY A 20 -6.51 -19.73 3.02
CA GLY A 20 -6.80 -19.49 1.60
C GLY A 20 -5.84 -18.47 0.96
N HIS A 21 -4.62 -18.93 0.60
CA HIS A 21 -3.53 -18.21 -0.08
C HIS A 21 -3.91 -16.83 -0.67
N PRO A 22 -3.99 -15.78 0.18
CA PRO A 22 -4.45 -14.48 -0.27
C PRO A 22 -3.36 -13.82 -1.11
N VAL A 23 -3.78 -12.94 -2.02
CA VAL A 23 -2.84 -12.11 -2.77
C VAL A 23 -2.33 -11.02 -1.83
N ALA A 24 -1.03 -11.00 -1.56
CA ALA A 24 -0.40 -10.00 -0.69
C ALA A 24 0.32 -8.92 -1.52
N ALA A 25 0.24 -7.65 -1.14
CA ALA A 25 0.97 -6.53 -1.72
C ALA A 25 1.45 -5.54 -0.65
N HIS A 26 2.38 -4.67 -1.02
CA HIS A 26 2.91 -3.64 -0.13
C HIS A 26 2.81 -2.26 -0.79
N TRP A 27 2.15 -1.33 -0.11
CA TRP A 27 1.87 0.04 -0.52
C TRP A 27 2.50 1.00 0.49
N GLY A 28 3.83 1.09 0.47
CA GLY A 28 4.59 1.85 1.46
C GLY A 28 4.29 3.35 1.40
N ILE A 29 3.76 3.88 2.50
CA ILE A 29 3.63 5.32 2.75
C ILE A 29 4.58 5.77 3.87
N GLU A 30 4.96 7.04 3.85
CA GLU A 30 5.67 7.64 4.98
C GLU A 30 4.81 7.60 6.25
N ASP A 31 5.42 7.39 7.42
CA ASP A 31 4.71 7.41 8.70
C ASP A 31 4.19 8.82 9.01
N PRO A 32 2.86 9.06 8.95
CA PRO A 32 2.30 10.39 9.15
C PRO A 32 2.44 10.88 10.60
N SER A 33 2.77 9.99 11.54
CA SER A 33 2.91 10.30 12.96
C SER A 33 4.32 10.72 13.38
N ALA A 34 5.32 10.51 12.52
CA ALA A 34 6.73 10.69 12.84
C ALA A 34 7.10 12.14 13.23
N ALA A 35 6.37 13.13 12.72
CA ALA A 35 6.65 14.54 13.01
C ALA A 35 6.28 14.92 14.45
N ALA A 36 7.22 15.53 15.18
CA ALA A 36 7.00 16.04 16.54
C ALA A 36 6.07 17.28 16.56
N ASP A 37 6.21 18.17 15.57
CA ASP A 37 5.37 19.36 15.44
C ASP A 37 3.92 18.98 15.03
N PRO A 38 2.88 19.48 15.74
CA PRO A 38 1.49 19.14 15.44
C PRO A 38 1.02 19.54 14.04
N SER A 39 1.49 20.66 13.51
CA SER A 39 1.09 21.12 12.17
C SER A 39 1.72 20.25 11.09
N ALA A 40 3.01 19.95 11.20
CA ALA A 40 3.71 19.03 10.31
C ALA A 40 3.11 17.62 10.37
N ARG A 41 2.77 17.13 11.56
CA ARG A 41 2.09 15.84 11.73
C ARG A 41 0.73 15.83 11.02
N LYS A 42 -0.07 16.87 11.20
CA LYS A 42 -1.36 17.01 10.50
C LYS A 42 -1.18 16.98 8.98
N ALA A 43 -0.16 17.66 8.46
CA ALA A 43 0.15 17.62 7.03
C ALA A 43 0.52 16.21 6.56
N GLY A 44 1.33 15.46 7.34
CA GLY A 44 1.65 14.06 7.07
C GLY A 44 0.40 13.17 7.00
N PHE A 45 -0.55 13.33 7.93
CA PHE A 45 -1.82 12.59 7.90
C PHE A 45 -2.68 12.92 6.68
N VAL A 46 -2.74 14.20 6.28
CA VAL A 46 -3.48 14.61 5.08
C VAL A 46 -2.87 13.98 3.83
N GLU A 47 -1.54 13.95 3.73
CA GLU A 47 -0.85 13.37 2.59
C GLU A 47 -1.01 11.84 2.54
N ALA A 48 -0.86 11.15 3.67
CA ALA A 48 -1.12 9.71 3.79
C ALA A 48 -2.56 9.36 3.38
N TYR A 49 -3.55 10.15 3.83
CA TYR A 49 -4.95 9.98 3.44
C TYR A 49 -5.12 10.11 1.92
N ARG A 50 -4.60 11.20 1.33
CA ARG A 50 -4.72 11.49 -0.10
C ARG A 50 -4.12 10.37 -0.96
N GLN A 51 -2.96 9.84 -0.57
CA GLN A 51 -2.32 8.74 -1.30
C GLN A 51 -3.16 7.46 -1.22
N LEU A 52 -3.59 7.07 -0.03
CA LEU A 52 -4.39 5.87 0.16
C LEU A 52 -5.74 5.96 -0.56
N GLU A 53 -6.38 7.13 -0.58
CA GLU A 53 -7.62 7.38 -1.31
C GLU A 53 -7.44 7.08 -2.80
N VAL A 54 -6.40 7.64 -3.42
CA VAL A 54 -6.08 7.39 -4.84
C VAL A 54 -5.83 5.91 -5.13
N TRP A 55 -5.10 5.21 -4.26
CA TRP A 55 -4.76 3.80 -4.46
C TRP A 55 -5.97 2.87 -4.26
N ILE A 56 -6.79 3.15 -3.25
CA ILE A 56 -8.01 2.39 -2.99
C ILE A 56 -9.02 2.59 -4.14
N ASP A 57 -9.17 3.82 -4.64
CA ASP A 57 -10.03 4.09 -5.81
C ASP A 57 -9.56 3.30 -7.05
N ALA A 58 -8.25 3.27 -7.30
CA ALA A 58 -7.67 2.49 -8.39
C ALA A 58 -7.91 0.97 -8.22
N LEU A 59 -7.80 0.46 -6.99
CA LEU A 59 -8.10 -0.94 -6.68
C LEU A 59 -9.58 -1.28 -6.90
N VAL A 60 -10.49 -0.44 -6.43
CA VAL A 60 -11.94 -0.63 -6.59
C VAL A 60 -12.37 -0.56 -8.06
N ALA A 61 -11.63 0.18 -8.89
CA ALA A 61 -11.86 0.27 -10.32
C ALA A 61 -11.35 -0.94 -11.13
N LEU A 62 -10.63 -1.89 -10.52
CA LEU A 62 -10.15 -3.08 -11.22
C LEU A 62 -11.32 -3.98 -11.67
N PRO A 63 -11.20 -4.64 -12.83
CA PRO A 63 -12.22 -5.57 -13.28
C PRO A 63 -12.37 -6.75 -12.33
N ALA A 64 -13.59 -7.24 -12.16
CA ALA A 64 -13.86 -8.46 -11.40
C ALA A 64 -13.28 -9.70 -12.11
N GLY A 65 -12.97 -10.75 -11.33
CA GLY A 65 -12.57 -12.06 -11.88
C GLY A 65 -11.11 -12.17 -12.32
N LEU A 66 -10.24 -11.24 -11.92
CA LEU A 66 -8.80 -11.34 -12.15
C LEU A 66 -8.22 -12.61 -11.53
N SER A 67 -7.23 -13.20 -12.21
CA SER A 67 -6.43 -14.27 -11.62
C SER A 67 -5.59 -13.72 -10.45
N ASN A 68 -5.15 -14.59 -9.53
CA ASN A 68 -4.28 -14.16 -8.43
C ASN A 68 -2.99 -13.49 -8.93
N LYS A 69 -2.47 -13.93 -10.08
CA LYS A 69 -1.28 -13.34 -10.71
C LYS A 69 -1.57 -11.92 -11.21
N ASP A 70 -2.67 -11.74 -11.93
CA ASP A 70 -3.02 -10.42 -12.50
C ASP A 70 -3.41 -9.44 -11.39
N MET A 71 -4.11 -9.91 -10.35
CA MET A 71 -4.39 -9.14 -9.14
C MET A 71 -3.09 -8.69 -8.45
N LYS A 72 -2.12 -9.59 -8.29
CA LYS A 72 -0.82 -9.26 -7.69
C LYS A 72 -0.08 -8.19 -8.49
N GLN A 73 -0.07 -8.30 -9.81
CA GLN A 73 0.55 -7.31 -10.70
C GLN A 73 -0.16 -5.96 -10.62
N ALA A 74 -1.49 -5.94 -10.64
CA ALA A 74 -2.27 -4.71 -10.52
C ALA A 74 -2.03 -4.01 -9.17
N LEU A 75 -2.03 -4.76 -8.06
CA LEU A 75 -1.75 -4.22 -6.74
C LEU A 75 -0.34 -3.64 -6.64
N ASN A 76 0.67 -4.36 -7.14
CA ASN A 76 2.05 -3.85 -7.16
C ASN A 76 2.14 -2.55 -7.99
N ARG A 77 1.47 -2.50 -9.15
CA ARG A 77 1.44 -1.32 -10.01
C ARG A 77 0.84 -0.11 -9.31
N ILE A 78 -0.33 -0.29 -8.67
CA ILE A 78 -1.03 0.78 -7.94
C ILE A 78 -0.13 1.37 -6.84
N GLY A 79 0.59 0.52 -6.10
CA GLY A 79 1.47 0.97 -5.01
C GLY A 79 2.82 1.54 -5.46
N ALA A 80 3.44 1.00 -6.51
CA ALA A 80 4.80 1.34 -6.91
C ALA A 80 4.89 2.48 -7.95
N GLU A 81 3.90 2.62 -8.84
CA GLU A 81 3.91 3.64 -9.89
C GLU A 81 3.27 4.97 -9.46
N SER A 82 2.74 5.05 -8.24
CA SER A 82 2.03 6.22 -7.74
C SER A 82 2.93 7.21 -7.01
N GLU A 83 2.66 8.49 -7.20
CA GLU A 83 3.37 9.61 -6.57
C GLU A 83 3.27 9.53 -5.02
N GLY A 84 4.41 9.62 -4.32
CA GLY A 84 4.48 9.57 -2.85
C GLY A 84 4.86 8.21 -2.22
N ALA A 85 4.97 7.14 -3.03
CA ALA A 85 5.43 5.85 -2.56
C ALA A 85 6.87 5.91 -1.99
N THR A 86 7.12 5.23 -0.87
CA THR A 86 8.47 5.11 -0.31
C THR A 86 9.38 4.34 -1.27
N GLU A 87 10.70 4.58 -1.20
CA GLU A 87 11.67 3.87 -2.05
C GLU A 87 11.58 2.34 -1.86
N THR A 88 11.28 1.86 -0.64
CA THR A 88 11.01 0.45 -0.33
C THR A 88 9.81 -0.14 -1.09
N ALA A 89 8.81 0.69 -1.41
CA ALA A 89 7.63 0.28 -2.18
C ALA A 89 7.95 0.17 -3.68
N LYS A 90 8.83 1.05 -4.20
CA LYS A 90 9.22 1.09 -5.62
C LYS A 90 10.08 -0.10 -6.06
N VAL A 91 10.86 -0.69 -5.14
CA VAL A 91 11.77 -1.84 -5.45
C VAL A 91 11.03 -3.17 -5.61
N VAL A 92 9.75 -3.27 -5.24
CA VAL A 92 8.96 -4.53 -5.27
C VAL A 92 8.29 -4.80 -6.63
N SER A 93 8.50 -3.93 -7.62
CA SER A 93 7.90 -4.08 -8.96
C SER A 93 8.64 -5.03 -9.90
N ASP A 94 9.85 -5.47 -9.55
CA ASP A 94 10.70 -6.38 -10.36
C ASP A 94 10.55 -7.87 -9.98
#